data_AF-A0A3D5GPV7-F1
#
_entry.id   AF-A0A3D5GPV7-F1
#
_cell.length_a   1.000
_cell.length_b   1.000
_cell.length_c   1.000
_cell.angle_alpha   90.00
_cell.angle_beta   90.00
_cell.angle_gamma   90.00
#
_symmetry.space_group_name_H-M   'P 1'
#
loop_
_entity.id
_entity.type
_entity.pdbx_description
1 polymer ?
#
loop_
_entity_poly.entity_id
_entity_poly.type
_entity_poly.pdbx_seq_one_letter_code
_entity_poly.pdbx_strand_id
1 'polypeptide(L)'
;MFRTFIPTVYGGAETDILTGMAALTELGSWDGSAAWCVMIANTTALLAGYLPPEHAETIYGKPNVITGGYTVPTGTAKVVDGGLLVNGTWAWGSGTR
;
A
#
# COMPACT_ATOMS: atom_id res chain seq x y z
N MET A 1 -3.85 -6.88 -10.15
CA MET A 1 -4.70 -5.92 -9.42
C MET A 1 -3.99 -5.27 -8.23
N PHE A 2 -3.32 -5.98 -7.32
CA PHE A 2 -2.69 -5.36 -6.12
C PHE A 2 -1.32 -4.67 -6.33
N ARG A 3 -0.71 -4.85 -7.51
CA ARG A 3 0.63 -4.32 -7.85
C ARG A 3 0.57 -3.32 -9.01
N THR A 4 -0.58 -2.69 -9.22
CA THR A 4 -0.85 -1.86 -10.40
C THR A 4 0.08 -0.66 -10.44
N PHE A 5 0.34 -0.02 -9.29
CA PHE A 5 1.17 1.18 -9.20
C PHE A 5 2.57 0.94 -8.64
N ILE A 6 2.97 -0.32 -8.41
CA ILE A 6 4.34 -0.64 -8.00
C ILE A 6 5.26 -0.45 -9.23
N PRO A 7 6.43 0.19 -9.08
CA PRO A 7 7.44 0.27 -10.13
C PRO A 7 7.84 -1.09 -10.71
N THR A 8 8.15 -1.12 -12.00
CA THR A 8 8.58 -2.31 -12.74
C THR A 8 9.86 -2.92 -12.17
N VAL A 9 10.77 -2.10 -11.63
CA VAL A 9 11.99 -2.57 -10.94
C VAL A 9 11.70 -3.48 -9.75
N TYR A 10 10.53 -3.34 -9.12
CA TYR A 10 10.07 -4.20 -8.04
C TYR A 10 9.07 -5.26 -8.51
N GLY A 11 8.93 -5.50 -9.82
CA GLY A 11 7.98 -6.46 -10.39
C GLY A 11 6.51 -6.02 -10.29
N GLY A 12 6.26 -4.71 -10.29
CA GLY A 12 4.93 -4.14 -10.45
C GLY A 12 4.58 -3.83 -11.91
N ALA A 13 3.37 -3.36 -12.14
CA ALA A 13 2.89 -3.01 -13.48
C ALA A 13 3.19 -1.55 -13.88
N GLU A 14 3.59 -0.69 -12.92
CA GLU A 14 3.90 0.74 -13.12
C GLU A 14 2.89 1.45 -14.04
N THR A 15 1.62 1.15 -13.81
CA THR A 15 0.51 1.58 -14.67
C THR A 15 0.13 3.03 -14.37
N ASP A 16 -0.37 3.75 -15.37
CA ASP A 16 -0.88 5.11 -15.16
C ASP A 16 -2.18 5.13 -14.34
N ILE A 17 -2.47 6.30 -13.76
CA ILE A 17 -3.62 6.48 -12.86
C ILE A 17 -4.95 6.21 -13.57
N LEU A 18 -5.10 6.60 -14.83
CA LEU A 18 -6.38 6.45 -15.55
C LEU A 18 -6.68 4.98 -15.82
N THR A 19 -5.68 4.23 -16.28
CA THR A 19 -5.82 2.77 -16.47
C THR A 19 -6.09 2.06 -15.16
N GLY A 20 -5.38 2.42 -14.07
CA GLY A 20 -5.63 1.84 -12.75
C GLY A 20 -7.03 2.16 -12.20
N MET A 21 -7.50 3.40 -12.40
CA MET A 21 -8.86 3.80 -12.03
C MET A 21 -9.92 3.04 -12.82
N ALA A 22 -9.74 2.88 -14.14
CA ALA A 22 -10.68 2.11 -14.96
C ALA A 22 -10.84 0.67 -14.47
N ALA A 23 -9.73 0.01 -14.12
CA ALA A 23 -9.75 -1.35 -13.57
C ALA A 23 -10.45 -1.43 -12.20
N LEU A 24 -10.23 -0.43 -11.34
CA LEU A 24 -10.90 -0.32 -10.03
C LEU A 24 -12.40 -0.05 -10.17
N THR A 25 -12.80 0.80 -11.11
CA THR A 25 -14.21 1.08 -11.41
C THR A 25 -14.92 -0.16 -11.92
N GLU A 26 -14.29 -0.90 -12.85
CA GLU A 26 -14.82 -2.18 -13.31
C GLU A 26 -15.03 -3.13 -12.13
N LEU A 27 -14.00 -3.38 -11.31
CA LEU A 27 -14.12 -4.23 -10.12
C LEU A 27 -15.23 -3.76 -9.17
N GLY A 28 -15.35 -2.45 -8.95
CA GLY A 28 -16.36 -1.86 -8.08
C GLY A 28 -17.79 -2.03 -8.57
N SER A 29 -18.00 -2.26 -9.88
CA SER A 29 -19.32 -2.59 -10.43
C SER A 29 -19.79 -3.99 -10.02
N TRP A 30 -18.86 -4.89 -9.68
CA TRP A 30 -19.13 -6.25 -9.22
C TRP A 30 -19.14 -6.34 -7.68
N ASP A 31 -18.11 -5.80 -7.04
CA ASP A 31 -17.96 -5.80 -5.58
C ASP A 31 -17.21 -4.55 -5.09
N GLY A 32 -17.94 -3.67 -4.39
CA GLY A 32 -17.38 -2.44 -3.85
C GLY A 32 -16.36 -2.64 -2.72
N SER A 33 -16.48 -3.71 -1.93
CA SER A 33 -15.56 -4.01 -0.83
C SER A 33 -14.21 -4.49 -1.35
N ALA A 34 -14.22 -5.37 -2.34
CA ALA A 34 -13.03 -5.84 -3.05
C ALA A 34 -12.34 -4.67 -3.75
N ALA A 35 -13.08 -3.82 -4.47
CA ALA A 35 -12.54 -2.63 -5.10
C ALA A 35 -11.90 -1.67 -4.09
N TRP A 36 -12.53 -1.45 -2.94
CA TRP A 36 -11.99 -0.64 -1.86
C TRP A 36 -10.66 -1.19 -1.32
N CYS A 37 -10.59 -2.50 -1.03
CA CYS A 37 -9.37 -3.13 -0.54
C CYS A 37 -8.24 -3.08 -1.58
N VAL A 38 -8.54 -3.33 -2.86
CA VAL A 38 -7.54 -3.23 -3.95
C VAL A 38 -7.08 -1.79 -4.14
N MET A 39 -7.97 -0.81 -4.02
CA MET A 39 -7.61 0.62 -4.10
C MET A 39 -6.66 1.01 -2.95
N ILE A 40 -6.94 0.62 -1.71
CA ILE A 40 -6.06 0.89 -0.56
C ILE A 40 -4.69 0.23 -0.76
N ALA A 41 -4.66 -1.02 -1.23
CA ALA A 41 -3.42 -1.71 -1.54
C ALA A 41 -2.59 -0.97 -2.60
N ASN A 42 -3.20 -0.56 -3.70
CA ASN A 42 -2.50 0.13 -4.78
C ASN A 42 -2.03 1.54 -4.38
N THR A 43 -2.86 2.31 -3.69
CA THR A 43 -2.53 3.68 -3.29
C THR A 43 -1.44 3.71 -2.22
N THR A 44 -1.43 2.76 -1.29
CA THR A 44 -0.32 2.62 -0.33
C THR A 44 0.95 2.10 -1.00
N ALA A 45 0.83 1.27 -2.04
CA ALA A 45 1.96 0.78 -2.80
C ALA A 45 2.69 1.86 -3.63
N LEU A 46 2.08 3.05 -3.83
CA LEU A 46 2.78 4.21 -4.40
C LEU A 46 4.03 4.60 -3.60
N LEU A 47 4.08 4.28 -2.30
CA LEU A 47 5.27 4.49 -1.46
C LEU A 47 6.51 3.77 -2.00
N ALA A 48 6.36 2.72 -2.81
CA ALA A 48 7.47 2.06 -3.49
C ALA A 48 8.28 3.03 -4.37
N GLY A 49 7.65 4.07 -4.91
CA GLY A 49 8.33 5.12 -5.69
C GLY A 49 8.93 6.26 -4.86
N TYR A 50 8.58 6.37 -3.58
CA TYR A 50 9.00 7.47 -2.70
C TYR A 50 10.02 7.06 -1.63
N LEU A 51 10.13 5.77 -1.31
CA LEU A 51 11.10 5.26 -0.36
C LEU A 51 12.51 5.18 -0.96
N PRO A 52 13.58 5.26 -0.13
CA PRO A 52 14.91 4.84 -0.54
C PRO A 52 14.87 3.44 -1.18
N PRO A 53 15.62 3.19 -2.29
CA PRO A 53 15.50 1.94 -3.04
C PRO A 53 15.66 0.67 -2.21
N GLU A 54 16.57 0.67 -1.24
CA GLU A 54 16.78 -0.46 -0.33
C GLU A 54 15.54 -0.80 0.53
N HIS A 55 14.80 0.20 0.98
CA HIS A 55 13.57 0.01 1.74
C HIS A 55 12.40 -0.37 0.84
N ALA A 56 12.32 0.24 -0.35
CA ALA A 56 11.33 -0.12 -1.35
C ALA A 56 11.49 -1.58 -1.79
N GLU A 57 12.71 -2.05 -2.07
CA GLU A 57 13.01 -3.44 -2.41
C GLU A 57 12.61 -4.39 -1.26
N THR A 58 12.99 -4.03 -0.03
CA THR A 58 12.68 -4.85 1.17
C THR A 58 11.18 -5.11 1.34
N ILE A 59 10.36 -4.11 1.06
CA ILE A 59 8.89 -4.18 1.21
C ILE A 59 8.25 -4.74 -0.06
N TYR A 60 8.52 -4.11 -1.20
CA TYR A 60 7.78 -4.30 -2.45
C TYR A 60 8.39 -5.31 -3.41
N GLY A 61 9.66 -5.70 -3.24
CA GLY A 61 10.32 -6.73 -4.06
C GLY A 61 9.69 -8.13 -3.93
N LYS A 62 8.93 -8.37 -2.85
CA LYS A 62 8.20 -9.64 -2.65
C LYS A 62 6.95 -9.67 -3.54
N PRO A 63 6.73 -10.74 -4.34
CA PRO A 63 5.66 -10.78 -5.34
C PRO A 63 4.26 -10.69 -4.73
N ASN A 64 4.06 -11.19 -3.52
CA ASN A 64 2.74 -11.26 -2.87
C ASN A 64 2.53 -10.20 -1.78
N VAL A 65 3.37 -9.15 -1.73
CA VAL A 65 3.17 -8.08 -0.75
C VAL A 65 1.91 -7.27 -1.06
N ILE A 66 1.15 -7.00 -0.01
CA ILE A 66 0.00 -6.09 -0.02
C ILE A 66 0.20 -5.16 1.16
N THR A 67 0.24 -3.85 0.91
CA THR A 67 0.34 -2.84 1.97
C THR A 67 -1.03 -2.25 2.28
N GLY A 68 -1.21 -1.84 3.53
CA GLY A 68 -2.36 -1.06 3.98
C GLY A 68 -1.89 0.26 4.59
N GLY A 69 -2.83 1.14 4.88
CA GLY A 69 -2.51 2.47 5.40
C GLY A 69 -3.58 3.00 6.34
N TYR A 70 -3.12 3.75 7.33
CA TYR A 70 -3.97 4.53 8.23
C TYR A 70 -3.25 5.81 8.59
N THR A 71 -3.84 6.95 8.25
CA THR A 71 -3.16 8.26 8.31
C THR A 71 -3.52 9.07 9.54
N VAL A 72 -4.55 8.68 10.30
CA VAL A 72 -4.92 9.40 11.52
C VAL A 72 -3.84 9.14 12.59
N PRO A 73 -3.16 10.19 13.11
CA PRO A 73 -2.01 10.06 14.00
C PRO A 73 -2.44 9.69 15.43
N THR A 74 -2.87 8.45 15.59
CA THR A 74 -3.37 7.88 16.86
C THR A 74 -2.29 7.15 17.66
N GLY A 75 -1.14 6.87 17.03
CA GLY A 75 0.01 6.25 17.67
C GLY A 75 1.00 7.26 18.26
N THR A 76 1.89 6.75 19.11
CA THR A 76 3.04 7.47 19.65
C THR A 76 4.32 6.85 19.13
N ALA A 77 5.37 7.65 19.00
CA ALA A 77 6.72 7.17 18.68
C ALA A 77 7.72 7.75 19.68
N LYS A 78 8.61 6.91 20.21
CA LYS A 78 9.76 7.32 21.04
C LYS A 78 11.05 6.93 20.34
N VAL A 79 12.00 7.85 20.28
CA VAL A 79 13.35 7.54 19.79
C VAL A 79 14.03 6.60 20.78
N VAL A 80 14.60 5.51 20.27
CA VAL A 80 15.38 4.52 21.01
C VAL A 80 16.68 4.27 20.25
N ASP A 81 17.63 3.57 20.87
CA ASP A 81 18.86 3.18 20.17
C ASP A 81 18.51 2.33 18.93
N GLY A 82 19.01 2.74 17.77
CA GLY A 82 18.74 2.09 16.49
C GLY A 82 17.35 2.32 15.86
N GLY A 83 16.46 3.18 16.41
CA GLY A 83 15.21 3.50 15.72
C GLY A 83 14.09 4.13 16.54
N LEU A 84 12.85 3.71 16.25
CA LEU A 84 11.62 4.21 16.88
C LEU A 84 10.86 3.07 17.56
N LEU A 85 10.49 3.26 18.82
CA LEU A 85 9.47 2.45 19.49
C LEU A 85 8.10 3.06 19.19
N VAL A 86 7.32 2.39 18.34
CA VAL A 86 5.98 2.84 17.92
C VAL A 86 4.93 2.05 18.69
N ASN A 87 3.96 2.76 19.30
CA ASN A 87 2.86 2.13 20.03
C ASN A 87 1.54 2.85 19.76
N GLY A 88 0.47 2.10 19.50
CA GLY A 88 -0.85 2.65 19.21
C GLY A 88 -1.86 1.59 18.78
N THR A 89 -3.09 2.05 18.58
CA THR A 89 -4.18 1.25 18.01
C THR A 89 -4.71 1.97 16.78
N TRP A 90 -4.60 1.33 15.63
CA TRP A 90 -5.12 1.83 14.36
C TRP A 90 -6.48 1.18 14.10
N ALA A 91 -7.55 1.98 14.20
CA ALA A 91 -8.92 1.47 14.18
C ALA A 91 -9.30 0.80 12.85
N TRP A 92 -8.64 1.17 11.76
CA TRP A 92 -8.96 0.69 10.42
C TRP A 92 -7.71 0.19 9.70
N GLY A 93 -7.86 -0.95 9.05
CA GLY A 93 -6.92 -1.50 8.08
C GLY A 93 -7.72 -2.26 7.04
N SER A 94 -8.16 -1.60 5.98
CA SER A 94 -8.95 -2.27 4.94
C SER A 94 -8.15 -3.42 4.33
N GLY A 95 -8.77 -4.61 4.25
CA GLY A 95 -8.13 -5.82 3.73
C GLY A 95 -7.19 -6.55 4.69
N THR A 96 -7.21 -6.25 6.00
CA THR A 96 -6.33 -6.90 7.00
C THR A 96 -7.03 -8.01 7.81
N ARG A 97 -8.27 -8.34 7.50
CA ARG A 97 -9.06 -9.41 8.14
C ARG A 97 -9.82 -10.22 7.13
#